data_AF-A0A7L4ERX7-F1
#
_entry.id   AF-A0A7L4ERX7-F1
#
_cell.length_a   1.000
_cell.length_b   1.000
_cell.length_c   1.000
_cell.angle_alpha   90.00
_cell.angle_beta   90.00
_cell.angle_gamma   90.00
#
_symmetry.space_group_name_H-M   'P 1'
#
loop_
_entity.id
_entity.type
_entity.pdbx_description
1 polymer ?
#
loop_
_entity_poly.entity_id
_entity_poly.type
_entity_poly.pdbx_seq_one_letter_code
_entity_poly.pdbx_strand_id
1 'polypeptide(L)'
;MSAVPGLKEDCEELLGAFLQADTVRFERFAELWRERRFHTVFYGRMRALQRNKVTKKTLDLAQQYFLPPYSFQIRVGGLYLLYGLYNAQLCQPKQKIRIALKDWPEIQKFQQDLLDSQHYDAAYILRRLRLARAFHFTAMPKLLTYRTKKKIGEKYFKEEFKDPCNRVSNLITNDVLEELMNIHDHYQKMKCVISADKSQPDKALSLIKDDFVFNLKDIALQHQEWQQNR
;
A
#
# COMPACT_ATOMS: atom_id res chain seq x y z
N MET A 1 14.79 -9.37 -23.77
CA MET A 1 13.55 -9.38 -24.58
C MET A 1 12.37 -9.03 -23.71
N SER A 2 11.95 -7.78 -23.85
CA SER A 2 11.22 -6.89 -22.96
C SER A 2 9.86 -7.42 -22.48
N ALA A 3 9.33 -6.76 -21.45
CA ALA A 3 7.94 -6.88 -21.00
C ALA A 3 6.96 -6.70 -22.18
N VAL A 4 5.70 -7.09 -21.99
CA VAL A 4 4.64 -6.65 -22.92
C VAL A 4 4.68 -5.12 -22.91
N PRO A 5 4.97 -4.45 -24.05
CA PRO A 5 5.03 -2.99 -24.08
C PRO A 5 3.70 -2.40 -23.60
N GLY A 6 3.73 -1.34 -22.81
CA GLY A 6 2.52 -0.67 -22.29
C GLY A 6 1.92 -1.33 -21.05
N LEU A 7 2.18 -2.61 -20.78
CA LEU A 7 1.52 -3.31 -19.67
C LEU A 7 1.86 -2.71 -18.29
N LYS A 8 3.09 -2.19 -18.12
CA LYS A 8 3.49 -1.57 -16.86
C LYS A 8 2.71 -0.27 -16.66
N GLU A 9 2.66 0.54 -17.71
CA GLU A 9 1.93 1.79 -17.76
C GLU A 9 0.43 1.55 -17.50
N ASP A 10 -0.17 0.53 -18.13
CA ASP A 10 -1.58 0.15 -17.89
C ASP A 10 -1.83 -0.30 -16.44
N CYS A 11 -0.92 -1.09 -15.85
CA CYS A 11 -1.00 -1.48 -14.43
C CYS A 11 -0.91 -0.25 -13.52
N GLU A 12 0.01 0.66 -13.78
CA GLU A 12 0.23 1.87 -12.98
C GLU A 12 -0.88 2.89 -13.17
N GLU A 13 -1.53 2.94 -14.33
CA GLU A 13 -2.69 3.80 -14.53
C GLU A 13 -3.90 3.25 -13.76
N LEU A 14 -4.14 1.94 -13.81
CA LEU A 14 -5.20 1.29 -13.03
C LEU A 14 -4.99 1.46 -11.53
N LEU A 15 -3.77 1.19 -11.04
CA LEU A 15 -3.42 1.33 -9.63
C LEU A 15 -3.41 2.80 -9.19
N GLY A 16 -3.01 3.72 -10.08
CA GLY A 16 -3.08 5.15 -9.83
C GLY A 16 -4.52 5.63 -9.69
N ALA A 17 -5.41 5.23 -10.58
CA ALA A 17 -6.84 5.52 -10.46
C ALA A 17 -7.45 4.91 -9.19
N PHE A 18 -7.00 3.72 -8.79
CA PHE A 18 -7.42 3.09 -7.54
C PHE A 18 -6.91 3.84 -6.31
N LEU A 19 -5.68 4.35 -6.35
CA LEU A 19 -5.11 5.19 -5.31
C LEU A 19 -5.93 6.48 -5.14
N GLN A 20 -6.26 7.15 -6.25
CA GLN A 20 -7.06 8.38 -6.26
C GLN A 20 -8.51 8.17 -5.79
N ALA A 21 -9.03 6.94 -5.89
CA ALA A 21 -10.38 6.62 -5.40
C ALA A 21 -10.45 6.55 -3.85
N ASP A 22 -9.31 6.68 -3.15
CA ASP A 22 -9.17 6.69 -1.69
C ASP A 22 -9.99 5.60 -0.98
N THR A 23 -9.94 4.40 -1.55
CA THR A 23 -10.66 3.23 -1.03
C THR A 23 -9.84 1.98 -1.28
N VAL A 24 -10.01 1.01 -0.38
CA VAL A 24 -9.41 -0.32 -0.48
C VAL A 24 -10.43 -1.39 -0.88
N ARG A 25 -11.66 -0.99 -1.23
CA ARG A 25 -12.74 -1.93 -1.51
C ARG A 25 -12.64 -2.56 -2.90
N PHE A 26 -12.88 -3.86 -2.94
CA PHE A 26 -12.82 -4.64 -4.18
C PHE A 26 -13.84 -4.16 -5.22
N GLU A 27 -15.02 -3.72 -4.79
CA GLU A 27 -16.08 -3.22 -5.68
C GLU A 27 -15.56 -2.09 -6.59
N ARG A 28 -14.96 -1.06 -5.99
CA ARG A 28 -14.41 0.06 -6.75
C ARG A 28 -13.24 -0.36 -7.64
N PHE A 29 -12.36 -1.25 -7.16
CA PHE A 29 -11.30 -1.80 -8.01
C PHE A 29 -11.87 -2.55 -9.22
N ALA A 30 -12.94 -3.34 -9.02
CA ALA A 30 -13.57 -4.12 -10.08
C ALA A 30 -14.25 -3.23 -11.13
N GLU A 31 -14.79 -2.08 -10.74
CA GLU A 31 -15.27 -1.05 -11.68
C GLU A 31 -14.14 -0.51 -12.55
N LEU A 32 -13.07 -0.02 -11.93
CA LEU A 32 -11.89 0.51 -12.64
C LEU A 32 -11.27 -0.53 -13.59
N TRP A 33 -11.24 -1.81 -13.16
CA TRP A 33 -10.81 -2.94 -13.97
C TRP A 33 -11.67 -3.12 -15.23
N ARG A 34 -13.01 -2.98 -15.10
CA ARG A 34 -13.95 -3.12 -16.22
C ARG A 34 -13.88 -1.92 -17.15
N GLU A 35 -13.84 -0.70 -16.61
CA GLU A 35 -13.70 0.55 -17.37
C GLU A 35 -12.47 0.50 -18.29
N ARG A 36 -11.34 0.01 -17.77
CA ARG A 36 -10.08 -0.15 -18.54
C ARG A 36 -10.01 -1.42 -19.39
N ARG A 37 -11.08 -2.22 -19.42
CA ARG A 37 -11.15 -3.50 -20.13
C ARG A 37 -9.99 -4.46 -19.81
N PHE A 38 -9.48 -4.42 -18.57
CA PHE A 38 -8.28 -5.18 -18.19
C PHE A 38 -8.48 -6.71 -18.26
N HIS A 39 -9.73 -7.19 -18.34
CA HIS A 39 -10.06 -8.59 -18.62
C HIS A 39 -9.58 -9.08 -20.00
N THR A 40 -9.35 -8.18 -20.97
CA THR A 40 -8.92 -8.54 -22.33
C THR A 40 -7.40 -8.64 -22.50
N VAL A 41 -6.60 -8.43 -21.44
CA VAL A 41 -5.12 -8.43 -21.48
C VAL A 41 -4.53 -9.68 -22.15
N PHE A 42 -5.22 -10.82 -22.07
CA PHE A 42 -4.75 -12.09 -22.65
C PHE A 42 -5.40 -12.47 -23.98
N TYR A 43 -6.28 -11.64 -24.56
CA TYR A 43 -7.09 -12.00 -25.73
C TYR A 43 -6.34 -11.88 -27.07
N GLY A 44 -5.08 -11.46 -27.05
CA GLY A 44 -4.23 -11.46 -28.23
C GLY A 44 -4.04 -12.87 -28.82
N ARG A 45 -4.05 -12.98 -30.15
CA ARG A 45 -3.77 -14.25 -30.84
C ARG A 45 -2.31 -14.66 -30.63
N MET A 46 -2.09 -15.61 -29.72
CA MET A 46 -0.77 -16.13 -29.39
C MET A 46 -0.75 -17.67 -29.38
N ARG A 47 0.37 -18.24 -29.87
CA ARG A 47 0.68 -19.66 -29.67
C ARG A 47 0.76 -19.98 -28.18
N ALA A 48 0.44 -21.22 -27.79
CA ALA A 48 0.37 -21.63 -26.38
C ALA A 48 1.64 -21.32 -25.58
N LEU A 49 2.83 -21.59 -26.14
CA LEU A 49 4.10 -21.32 -25.47
C LEU A 49 4.33 -19.81 -25.24
N GLN A 50 3.99 -18.98 -26.22
CA GLN A 50 4.11 -17.53 -26.11
C GLN A 50 3.11 -16.98 -25.09
N ARG A 51 1.87 -17.48 -25.09
CA ARG A 51 0.85 -17.15 -24.09
C ARG A 51 1.34 -17.44 -22.67
N ASN A 52 1.86 -18.64 -22.42
CA ASN A 52 2.42 -19.00 -21.13
C ASN A 52 3.55 -18.04 -20.70
N LYS A 53 4.43 -17.69 -21.63
CA LYS A 53 5.54 -16.75 -21.36
C LYS A 53 5.03 -15.34 -21.04
N VAL A 54 4.03 -14.86 -21.77
CA VAL A 54 3.40 -13.55 -21.55
C VAL A 54 2.68 -13.54 -20.21
N THR A 55 1.82 -14.52 -19.92
CA THR A 55 1.11 -14.61 -18.64
C THR A 55 2.05 -14.67 -17.45
N LYS A 56 3.14 -15.45 -17.51
CA LYS A 56 4.16 -15.44 -16.44
C LYS A 56 4.74 -14.05 -16.22
N LYS A 57 5.14 -13.35 -17.31
CA LYS A 57 5.66 -11.99 -17.21
C LYS A 57 4.64 -11.00 -16.66
N THR A 58 3.38 -11.12 -17.05
CA THR A 58 2.28 -10.26 -16.56
C THR A 58 2.07 -10.46 -15.05
N LEU A 59 2.04 -11.72 -14.58
CA LEU A 59 1.94 -12.02 -13.15
C LEU A 59 3.19 -11.57 -12.37
N ASP A 60 4.40 -11.78 -12.92
CA ASP A 60 5.66 -11.32 -12.31
C ASP A 60 5.75 -9.78 -12.20
N LEU A 61 5.09 -9.06 -13.11
CA LEU A 61 4.98 -7.61 -13.06
C LEU A 61 4.01 -7.18 -11.97
N ALA A 62 2.77 -7.71 -12.01
CA ALA A 62 1.73 -7.39 -11.03
C ALA A 62 2.14 -7.75 -9.59
N GLN A 63 2.90 -8.83 -9.42
CA GLN A 63 3.40 -9.29 -8.12
C GLN A 63 4.30 -8.27 -7.41
N GLN A 64 4.94 -7.37 -8.14
CA GLN A 64 5.79 -6.34 -7.56
C GLN A 64 4.97 -5.35 -6.73
N TYR A 65 3.78 -4.97 -7.19
CA TYR A 65 2.90 -4.02 -6.50
C TYR A 65 2.28 -4.57 -5.21
N PHE A 66 2.25 -5.90 -5.05
CA PHE A 66 1.72 -6.57 -3.86
C PHE A 66 2.68 -6.55 -2.66
N LEU A 67 3.98 -6.33 -2.90
CA LEU A 67 5.03 -6.36 -1.88
C LEU A 67 5.52 -4.95 -1.49
N PRO A 68 6.18 -4.79 -0.34
CA PRO A 68 6.89 -3.55 0.00
C PRO A 68 7.88 -3.11 -1.09
N PRO A 69 8.12 -1.79 -1.27
CA PRO A 69 7.81 -0.68 -0.36
C PRO A 69 6.50 0.08 -0.68
N TYR A 70 5.59 -0.52 -1.43
CA TYR A 70 4.34 0.15 -1.81
C TYR A 70 3.41 0.36 -0.61
N SER A 71 2.60 1.41 -0.69
CA SER A 71 1.62 1.76 0.33
C SER A 71 0.57 0.66 0.51
N PHE A 72 -0.10 0.65 1.66
CA PHE A 72 -1.12 -0.34 1.97
C PHE A 72 -2.20 -0.45 0.88
N GLN A 73 -2.73 0.68 0.40
CA GLN A 73 -3.75 0.71 -0.66
C GLN A 73 -3.23 0.16 -1.99
N ILE A 74 -1.99 0.49 -2.38
CA ILE A 74 -1.38 -0.05 -3.59
C ILE A 74 -1.15 -1.56 -3.46
N ARG A 75 -0.74 -2.05 -2.28
CA ARG A 75 -0.58 -3.49 -2.03
C ARG A 75 -1.91 -4.23 -2.12
N VAL A 76 -2.99 -3.66 -1.59
CA VAL A 76 -4.37 -4.18 -1.77
C VAL A 76 -4.74 -4.19 -3.26
N GLY A 77 -4.49 -3.09 -3.98
CA GLY A 77 -4.71 -3.01 -5.43
C GLY A 77 -3.88 -4.04 -6.21
N GLY A 78 -2.63 -4.28 -5.80
CA GLY A 78 -1.75 -5.30 -6.36
C GLY A 78 -2.28 -6.72 -6.14
N LEU A 79 -2.86 -7.00 -4.96
CA LEU A 79 -3.54 -8.26 -4.68
C LEU A 79 -4.77 -8.45 -5.57
N TYR A 80 -5.58 -7.41 -5.75
CA TYR A 80 -6.74 -7.45 -6.64
C TYR A 80 -6.34 -7.61 -8.12
N LEU A 81 -5.28 -6.93 -8.55
CA LEU A 81 -4.68 -7.06 -9.87
C LEU A 81 -4.21 -8.50 -10.13
N LEU A 82 -3.49 -9.11 -9.18
CA LEU A 82 -3.08 -10.51 -9.24
C LEU A 82 -4.28 -11.45 -9.35
N TYR A 83 -5.32 -11.19 -8.55
CA TYR A 83 -6.56 -11.97 -8.58
C TYR A 83 -7.28 -11.90 -9.93
N GLY A 84 -7.45 -10.69 -10.46
CA GLY A 84 -8.04 -10.46 -11.78
C GLY A 84 -7.25 -11.15 -12.88
N LEU A 85 -5.93 -10.94 -12.92
CA LEU A 85 -5.04 -11.53 -13.93
C LEU A 85 -5.00 -13.07 -13.86
N TYR A 86 -4.92 -13.63 -12.66
CA TYR A 86 -4.90 -15.09 -12.48
C TYR A 86 -6.20 -15.76 -12.96
N ASN A 87 -7.33 -15.05 -12.88
CA ASN A 87 -8.62 -15.56 -13.36
C ASN A 87 -8.87 -15.26 -14.84
N ALA A 88 -8.40 -14.13 -15.36
CA ALA A 88 -8.54 -13.75 -16.76
C ALA A 88 -7.59 -14.50 -17.72
N GLN A 89 -6.54 -15.15 -17.22
CA GLN A 89 -5.59 -15.86 -18.07
C GLN A 89 -6.24 -16.97 -18.91
N LEU A 90 -5.77 -17.11 -20.14
CA LEU A 90 -6.23 -18.13 -21.09
C LEU A 90 -5.29 -19.36 -21.16
N CYS A 91 -4.46 -19.55 -20.15
CA CYS A 91 -3.49 -20.65 -20.09
C CYS A 91 -4.13 -21.92 -19.50
N GLN A 92 -3.87 -23.06 -20.14
CA GLN A 92 -4.25 -24.38 -19.63
C GLN A 92 -2.99 -25.29 -19.64
N PRO A 93 -2.48 -25.71 -18.47
CA PRO A 93 -2.92 -25.32 -17.12
C PRO A 93 -2.64 -23.84 -16.80
N LYS A 94 -3.35 -23.30 -15.81
CA LYS A 94 -3.14 -21.93 -15.31
C LYS A 94 -1.70 -21.73 -14.84
N GLN A 95 -1.09 -20.63 -15.26
CA GLN A 95 0.19 -20.16 -14.74
C GLN A 95 0.02 -19.64 -13.32
N LYS A 96 0.95 -20.02 -12.45
CA LYS A 96 0.97 -19.67 -11.03
C LYS A 96 1.72 -18.38 -10.79
N ILE A 97 1.33 -17.66 -9.74
CA ILE A 97 1.96 -16.45 -9.23
C ILE A 97 3.22 -16.87 -8.46
N ARG A 98 4.38 -16.38 -8.89
CA ARG A 98 5.66 -16.69 -8.25
C ARG A 98 5.84 -15.83 -7.00
N ILE A 99 6.11 -16.47 -5.86
CA ILE A 99 6.42 -15.79 -4.59
C ILE A 99 7.75 -16.34 -4.08
N ALA A 100 8.67 -15.45 -3.69
CA ALA A 100 9.89 -15.90 -3.04
C ALA A 100 9.58 -16.28 -1.58
N LEU A 101 10.15 -17.38 -1.09
CA LEU A 101 9.85 -17.86 0.26
C LEU A 101 10.21 -16.85 1.34
N LYS A 102 11.28 -16.06 1.10
CA LYS A 102 11.67 -14.95 1.98
C LYS A 102 10.64 -13.83 2.12
N ASP A 103 9.76 -13.67 1.12
CA ASP A 103 8.73 -12.61 1.11
C ASP A 103 7.43 -13.12 1.77
N TRP A 104 7.34 -14.41 2.12
CA TRP A 104 6.13 -14.99 2.70
C TRP A 104 5.77 -14.46 4.09
N PRO A 105 6.71 -14.27 5.03
CA PRO A 105 6.39 -13.68 6.33
C PRO A 105 5.74 -12.30 6.21
N GLU A 106 6.19 -11.49 5.25
CA GLU A 106 5.62 -10.17 4.95
C GLU A 106 4.18 -10.28 4.42
N ILE A 107 3.88 -11.29 3.60
CA ILE A 107 2.52 -11.57 3.13
C ILE A 107 1.62 -12.04 4.28
N GLN A 108 2.16 -12.83 5.22
CA GLN A 108 1.41 -13.26 6.40
C GLN A 108 1.08 -12.08 7.32
N LYS A 109 2.04 -11.18 7.54
CA LYS A 109 1.81 -9.93 8.29
C LYS A 109 0.74 -9.08 7.61
N PHE A 110 0.86 -8.88 6.29
CA PHE A 110 -0.14 -8.15 5.52
C PHE A 110 -1.54 -8.78 5.61
N GLN A 111 -1.65 -10.12 5.60
CA GLN A 111 -2.92 -10.78 5.82
C GLN A 111 -3.52 -10.45 7.19
N GLN A 112 -2.70 -10.38 8.24
CA GLN A 112 -3.14 -10.01 9.58
C GLN A 112 -3.61 -8.55 9.60
N ASP A 113 -2.83 -7.63 9.01
CA ASP A 113 -3.18 -6.20 8.91
C ASP A 113 -4.55 -6.00 8.22
N LEU A 114 -4.85 -6.78 7.17
CA LEU A 114 -6.16 -6.77 6.50
C LEU A 114 -7.31 -7.22 7.42
N LEU A 115 -7.07 -8.21 8.27
CA LEU A 115 -8.09 -8.72 9.20
C LEU A 115 -8.34 -7.73 10.34
N ASP A 116 -7.26 -7.18 10.92
CA ASP A 116 -7.32 -6.23 12.01
C ASP A 116 -8.00 -4.91 11.56
N SER A 117 -7.76 -4.50 10.32
CA SER A 117 -8.39 -3.33 9.69
C SER A 117 -9.77 -3.63 9.08
N GLN A 118 -10.31 -4.85 9.25
CA GLN A 118 -11.63 -5.28 8.75
C GLN A 118 -11.81 -5.13 7.22
N HIS A 119 -10.75 -5.30 6.45
CA HIS A 119 -10.77 -5.38 4.99
C HIS A 119 -10.97 -6.82 4.52
N TYR A 120 -12.14 -7.38 4.85
CA TYR A 120 -12.47 -8.79 4.64
C TYR A 120 -12.53 -9.20 3.17
N ASP A 121 -12.84 -8.28 2.26
CA ASP A 121 -12.83 -8.50 0.82
C ASP A 121 -11.43 -8.82 0.30
N ALA A 122 -10.42 -8.04 0.72
CA ALA A 122 -9.01 -8.33 0.44
C ALA A 122 -8.53 -9.63 1.08
N ALA A 123 -8.85 -9.85 2.36
CA ALA A 123 -8.50 -11.09 3.05
C ALA A 123 -9.13 -12.32 2.37
N TYR A 124 -10.38 -12.20 1.93
CA TYR A 124 -11.09 -13.24 1.18
C TYR A 124 -10.40 -13.53 -0.15
N ILE A 125 -10.02 -12.51 -0.92
CA ILE A 125 -9.32 -12.69 -2.20
C ILE A 125 -7.99 -13.40 -2.02
N LEU A 126 -7.19 -13.03 -1.01
CA LEU A 126 -5.95 -13.73 -0.70
C LEU A 126 -6.21 -15.20 -0.35
N ARG A 127 -7.23 -15.47 0.48
CA ARG A 127 -7.66 -16.85 0.80
C ARG A 127 -8.11 -17.61 -0.45
N ARG A 128 -8.86 -17.00 -1.35
CA ARG A 128 -9.31 -17.61 -2.62
C ARG A 128 -8.14 -17.99 -3.51
N LEU A 129 -7.12 -17.15 -3.64
CA LEU A 129 -5.89 -17.47 -4.38
C LEU A 129 -5.13 -18.65 -3.76
N ARG A 130 -5.06 -18.72 -2.42
CA ARG A 130 -4.45 -19.86 -1.70
C ARG A 130 -5.20 -21.17 -1.97
N LEU A 131 -6.54 -21.15 -1.86
CA LEU A 131 -7.39 -22.33 -2.13
C LEU A 131 -7.28 -22.80 -3.59
N ALA A 132 -7.18 -21.87 -4.53
CA ALA A 132 -6.95 -22.17 -5.94
C ALA A 132 -5.52 -22.68 -6.25
N ARG A 133 -4.65 -22.81 -5.24
CA ARG A 133 -3.22 -23.16 -5.39
C ARG A 133 -2.52 -22.26 -6.41
N ALA A 134 -2.90 -20.99 -6.42
CA ALA A 134 -2.43 -20.00 -7.39
C ALA A 134 -0.96 -19.63 -7.18
N PHE A 135 -0.43 -19.77 -5.96
CA PHE A 135 0.96 -19.44 -5.63
C PHE A 135 1.93 -20.58 -5.92
N HIS A 136 3.08 -20.22 -6.49
CA HIS A 136 4.24 -21.09 -6.65
C HIS A 136 5.39 -20.51 -5.82
N PHE A 137 5.70 -21.19 -4.72
CA PHE A 137 6.77 -20.81 -3.80
C PHE A 137 8.14 -21.16 -4.37
N THR A 138 9.06 -20.21 -4.29
CA THR A 138 10.35 -20.30 -4.97
C THR A 138 11.46 -19.66 -4.13
N ALA A 139 12.71 -20.04 -4.39
CA ALA A 139 13.84 -19.44 -3.68
C ALA A 139 14.08 -17.96 -4.05
N MET A 140 13.87 -17.61 -5.33
CA MET A 140 14.13 -16.27 -5.87
C MET A 140 12.89 -15.70 -6.57
N PRO A 141 12.58 -14.41 -6.41
CA PRO A 141 11.37 -13.80 -6.98
C PRO A 141 11.39 -13.79 -8.51
N LYS A 142 12.57 -13.57 -9.11
CA LYS A 142 12.76 -13.66 -10.56
C LYS A 142 13.32 -15.05 -10.92
N LEU A 143 12.83 -15.63 -12.01
CA LEU A 143 13.43 -16.85 -12.57
C LEU A 143 14.88 -16.57 -12.99
N LEU A 144 15.80 -17.37 -12.47
CA LEU A 144 17.20 -17.35 -12.85
C LEU A 144 17.42 -18.27 -14.05
N THR A 145 18.13 -17.79 -15.06
CA THR A 145 18.49 -18.57 -16.26
C THR A 145 20.01 -18.58 -16.40
N TYR A 146 20.58 -19.77 -16.54
CA TYR A 146 22.01 -19.96 -16.73
C TYR A 146 22.49 -19.24 -18.01
N ARG A 147 23.68 -18.63 -17.98
CA ARG A 147 24.33 -17.90 -19.11
C ARG A 147 23.62 -16.66 -19.65
N THR A 148 22.69 -16.06 -18.93
CA THR A 148 22.13 -14.75 -19.32
C THR A 148 22.83 -13.63 -18.55
N LYS A 149 23.66 -12.80 -19.22
CA LYS A 149 24.13 -11.53 -18.63
C LYS A 149 22.93 -10.61 -18.48
N LYS A 150 22.26 -10.66 -17.33
CA LYS A 150 21.13 -9.77 -17.04
C LYS A 150 21.72 -8.45 -16.58
N LYS A 151 21.52 -7.38 -17.35
CA LYS A 151 21.64 -6.02 -16.78
C LYS A 151 20.71 -5.99 -15.57
N ILE A 152 21.27 -5.83 -14.38
CA ILE A 152 20.51 -5.55 -13.17
C ILE A 152 19.96 -4.14 -13.42
N GLY A 153 18.84 -4.05 -14.12
CA GLY A 153 18.10 -2.80 -14.19
C GLY A 153 17.68 -2.47 -12.76
N GLU A 154 18.02 -1.27 -12.33
CA GLU A 154 17.51 -0.71 -11.07
C GLU A 154 16.01 -0.94 -11.01
N LYS A 155 15.52 -1.40 -9.85
CA LYS A 155 14.08 -1.53 -9.65
C LYS A 155 13.51 -0.12 -9.64
N TYR A 156 12.99 0.30 -10.79
CA TYR A 156 12.23 1.54 -10.88
C TYR A 156 10.91 1.32 -10.13
N PHE A 157 10.83 1.84 -8.91
CA PHE A 157 9.61 1.94 -8.14
C PHE A 157 8.95 3.27 -8.49
N LYS A 158 7.63 3.28 -8.73
CA LYS A 158 6.88 4.52 -8.85
C LYS A 158 6.79 5.15 -7.45
N GLU A 159 7.50 6.25 -7.23
CA GLU A 159 7.61 6.90 -5.91
C GLU A 159 6.23 7.29 -5.35
N GLU A 160 5.31 7.74 -6.23
CA GLU A 160 3.92 8.07 -5.89
C GLU A 160 3.15 6.91 -5.24
N PHE A 161 3.59 5.67 -5.45
CA PHE A 161 2.93 4.48 -4.90
C PHE A 161 3.52 4.02 -3.58
N LYS A 162 4.64 4.60 -3.14
CA LYS A 162 5.22 4.29 -1.84
C LYS A 162 4.44 5.01 -0.76
N ASP A 163 4.46 4.46 0.45
CA ASP A 163 3.98 5.22 1.59
C ASP A 163 4.89 6.45 1.81
N PRO A 164 4.34 7.67 1.89
CA PRO A 164 5.14 8.83 2.22
C PRO A 164 5.71 8.63 3.63
N CYS A 165 7.03 8.65 3.79
CA CYS A 165 7.65 8.63 5.13
C CYS A 165 7.13 9.81 5.98
N ASN A 166 6.79 10.92 5.34
CA ASN A 166 6.45 12.20 5.96
C ASN A 166 5.00 12.33 6.48
N ARG A 167 4.24 11.24 6.66
CA ARG A 167 2.83 11.34 7.12
C ARG A 167 2.68 12.11 8.44
N VAL A 168 3.56 11.85 9.41
CA VAL A 168 3.54 12.53 10.72
C VAL A 168 3.91 14.00 10.58
N SER A 169 4.93 14.33 9.78
CA SER A 169 5.32 15.73 9.54
C SER A 169 4.32 16.51 8.71
N ASN A 170 3.54 15.84 7.85
CA ASN A 170 2.45 16.47 7.12
C ASN A 170 1.21 16.71 7.99
N LEU A 171 1.02 15.92 9.05
CA LEU A 171 -0.09 16.07 9.99
C LEU A 171 0.21 17.12 11.06
N ILE A 172 1.45 17.14 11.57
CA ILE A 172 1.92 18.05 12.61
C ILE A 172 2.70 19.17 11.92
N THR A 173 2.00 20.04 11.21
CA THR A 173 2.59 21.24 10.62
C THR A 173 2.75 22.33 11.68
N ASN A 174 3.62 23.32 11.40
CA ASN A 174 3.77 24.47 12.28
C ASN A 174 2.44 25.21 12.46
N ASP A 175 1.64 25.35 11.40
CA ASP A 175 0.32 26.00 11.45
C ASP A 175 -0.62 25.27 12.42
N VAL A 176 -0.69 23.93 12.36
CA VAL A 176 -1.52 23.12 13.29
C VAL A 176 -1.02 23.24 14.73
N LEU A 177 0.30 23.28 14.94
CA LEU A 177 0.87 23.49 16.28
C LEU A 177 0.54 24.87 16.82
N GLU A 178 0.61 25.92 16.00
CA GLU A 178 0.23 27.29 16.38
C GLU A 178 -1.27 27.37 16.72
N GLU A 179 -2.14 26.77 15.91
CA GLU A 179 -3.57 26.68 16.21
C GLU A 179 -3.83 25.96 17.53
N LEU A 180 -3.15 24.85 17.79
CA LEU A 180 -3.26 24.12 19.06
C LEU A 180 -2.76 24.94 20.25
N MET A 181 -1.66 25.71 20.09
CA MET A 181 -1.17 26.63 21.12
C MET A 181 -2.21 27.71 21.42
N ASN A 182 -2.81 28.30 20.39
CA ASN A 182 -3.82 29.35 20.52
C ASN A 182 -5.08 28.82 21.24
N ILE A 183 -5.54 27.62 20.88
CA ILE A 183 -6.67 26.96 21.56
C ILE A 183 -6.32 26.67 23.02
N HIS A 184 -5.10 26.19 23.29
CA HIS A 184 -4.66 25.89 24.65
C HIS A 184 -4.58 27.16 25.51
N ASP A 185 -4.01 28.25 25.01
CA ASP A 185 -3.97 29.55 25.69
C ASP A 185 -5.38 30.09 25.98
N HIS A 186 -6.29 29.98 25.00
CA HIS A 186 -7.68 30.36 25.20
C HIS A 186 -8.37 29.51 26.29
N TYR A 187 -8.13 28.20 26.28
CA TYR A 187 -8.61 27.29 27.31
C TYR A 187 -8.06 27.62 28.71
N GLN A 188 -6.78 27.97 28.83
CA GLN A 188 -6.19 28.41 30.10
C GLN A 188 -6.82 29.73 30.59
N LYS A 189 -6.97 30.72 29.70
CA LYS A 189 -7.65 31.99 30.02
C LYS A 189 -9.08 31.75 30.49
N MET A 190 -9.83 30.88 29.82
CA MET A 190 -11.21 30.55 30.18
C MET A 190 -11.30 29.86 31.55
N LYS A 191 -10.35 28.98 31.88
CA LYS A 191 -10.27 28.36 33.22
C LYS A 191 -10.12 29.39 34.34
N CYS A 192 -9.31 30.42 34.14
CA CYS A 192 -9.16 31.50 35.12
C CYS A 192 -10.43 32.36 35.26
N VAL A 193 -11.19 32.55 34.19
CA VAL A 193 -12.45 33.33 34.23
C VAL A 193 -13.56 32.59 34.98
N ILE A 194 -13.61 31.26 34.84
CA ILE A 194 -14.66 30.41 35.44
C ILE A 194 -14.33 30.05 36.91
N SER A 195 -13.07 30.13 37.32
CA SER A 195 -12.69 29.78 38.69
C SER A 195 -13.22 30.80 39.72
N ALA A 196 -13.61 30.31 40.88
CA ALA A 196 -14.17 31.13 41.96
C ALA A 196 -13.23 32.26 42.43
N ASP A 197 -11.91 32.07 42.26
CA ASP A 197 -10.88 33.01 42.73
C ASP A 197 -10.34 33.95 41.63
N LYS A 198 -10.84 33.86 40.39
CA LYS A 198 -10.49 34.65 39.18
C LYS A 198 -8.99 34.77 38.82
N SER A 199 -8.10 34.26 39.66
CA SER A 199 -6.66 34.48 39.66
C SER A 199 -5.88 33.17 39.53
N GLN A 200 -6.50 32.04 39.89
CA GLN A 200 -5.93 30.70 39.68
C GLN A 200 -6.91 29.77 38.96
N PRO A 201 -6.43 28.95 38.00
CA PRO A 201 -7.27 27.98 37.31
C PRO A 201 -7.70 26.87 38.27
N ASP A 202 -8.98 26.49 38.22
CA ASP A 202 -9.49 25.39 39.03
C ASP A 202 -8.88 24.06 38.54
N LYS A 203 -8.26 23.29 39.46
CA LYS A 203 -7.64 21.99 39.17
C LYS A 203 -8.66 20.98 38.62
N ALA A 204 -9.94 21.09 39.00
CA ALA A 204 -11.00 20.24 38.48
C ALA A 204 -11.26 20.41 36.97
N LEU A 205 -10.86 21.57 36.41
CA LEU A 205 -11.04 21.87 35.00
C LEU A 205 -9.83 21.50 34.14
N SER A 206 -8.74 20.97 34.72
CA SER A 206 -7.51 20.64 34.01
C SER A 206 -7.57 19.26 33.35
N LEU A 207 -8.08 19.21 32.12
CA LEU A 207 -8.23 18.00 31.31
C LEU A 207 -6.98 17.71 30.45
N ILE A 208 -6.18 18.74 30.17
CA ILE A 208 -5.02 18.68 29.27
C ILE A 208 -3.80 19.22 30.02
N LYS A 209 -2.65 18.53 29.88
CA LYS A 209 -1.37 18.98 30.44
C LYS A 209 -0.92 20.29 29.80
N ASP A 210 -0.33 21.19 30.58
CA ASP A 210 0.10 22.51 30.10
C ASP A 210 1.17 22.39 28.99
N ASP A 211 2.06 21.40 29.10
CA ASP A 211 3.13 21.17 28.12
C ASP A 211 2.69 20.30 26.92
N PHE A 212 1.39 20.08 26.72
CA PHE A 212 0.89 19.15 25.70
C PHE A 212 1.43 19.46 24.30
N VAL A 213 1.38 20.73 23.89
CA VAL A 213 1.79 21.13 22.52
C VAL A 213 3.30 21.00 22.34
N PHE A 214 4.09 21.31 23.37
CA PHE A 214 5.54 21.12 23.37
C PHE A 214 5.92 19.64 23.30
N ASN A 215 5.28 18.80 24.10
CA ASN A 215 5.49 17.35 24.06
C ASN A 215 5.10 16.76 22.70
N LEU A 216 4.00 17.21 22.11
CA LEU A 216 3.57 16.76 20.79
C LEU A 216 4.60 17.12 19.71
N LYS A 217 5.14 18.35 19.76
CA LYS A 217 6.23 18.79 18.87
C LYS A 217 7.48 17.94 19.05
N ASP A 218 7.89 17.67 20.28
CA ASP A 218 9.07 16.86 20.58
C ASP A 218 8.92 15.42 20.05
N ILE A 219 7.75 14.80 20.28
CA ILE A 219 7.43 13.46 19.74
C ILE A 219 7.49 13.45 18.21
N ALA A 220 6.98 14.50 17.55
CA ALA A 220 7.02 14.62 16.10
C ALA A 220 8.46 14.71 15.56
N LEU A 221 9.33 15.47 16.24
CA LEU A 221 10.76 15.59 15.91
C LEU A 221 11.51 14.28 16.13
N GLN A 222 11.31 13.62 17.28
CA GLN A 222 11.90 12.31 17.57
C GLN A 222 11.50 11.26 16.53
N HIS A 223 10.24 11.28 16.08
CA HIS A 223 9.78 10.41 15.01
C HIS A 223 10.47 10.73 13.67
N GLN A 224 10.68 12.01 13.32
CA GLN A 224 11.44 12.38 12.12
C GLN A 224 12.90 11.90 12.19
N GLU A 225 13.57 12.07 13.33
CA GLU A 225 14.94 11.60 13.54
C GLU A 225 15.05 10.07 13.43
N TRP A 226 14.10 9.35 14.05
CA TRP A 226 14.01 7.89 13.92
C TRP A 226 13.85 7.45 12.46
N GLN A 227 13.04 8.18 11.66
CA GLN A 227 12.88 7.86 10.24
C GLN A 227 14.14 8.09 9.42
N GLN A 228 14.94 9.12 9.73
CA GLN A 228 16.20 9.39 9.03
C GLN A 228 17.28 8.35 9.33
N ASN A 229 17.24 7.76 10.53
CA ASN A 229 18.20 6.74 10.98
C ASN A 229 17.84 5.30 10.57
N ARG A 230 16.80 5.12 9.75
CA ARG A 230 16.24 3.81 9.35
C ARG A 230 16.64 3.41 7.94
#